data_AF-A0A8S3DY96-F1
#
_entry.id   AF-A0A8S3DY96-F1
#
_cell.length_a   1.000
_cell.length_b   1.000
_cell.length_c   1.000
_cell.angle_alpha   90.00
_cell.angle_beta   90.00
_cell.angle_gamma   90.00
#
_symmetry.space_group_name_H-M   'P 1'
#
loop_
_entity.id
_entity.type
_entity.pdbx_description
1 polymer ?
#
loop_
_entity_poly.entity_id
_entity_poly.type
_entity_poly.pdbx_seq_one_letter_code
_entity_poly.pdbx_strand_id
1 'polypeptide(L)' 'ATVSNVSQCSNYTLDTDASRLATYSATTSSCDSTVYATPLWVRFTGGGATTLATSATLSYRCGAYYTGWLVSSLPSTS' A
#
# COMPACT_ATOMS: atom_id res chain seq x y z
N ALA A 1 11.02 -5.33 -28.24
CA ALA A 1 10.71 -5.42 -26.80
C ALA A 1 9.84 -6.65 -26.60
N THR A 2 10.31 -7.65 -25.86
CA THR A 2 9.50 -8.81 -25.49
C THR A 2 8.53 -8.36 -24.40
N VAL A 3 7.23 -8.41 -24.68
CA VAL A 3 6.21 -8.26 -23.64
C VAL A 3 6.33 -9.51 -22.78
N SER A 4 6.97 -9.40 -21.62
CA SER A 4 6.87 -10.42 -20.60
C SER A 4 5.39 -10.54 -20.25
N ASN A 5 4.78 -11.68 -20.58
CA ASN A 5 3.45 -12.05 -20.10
C ASN A 5 3.56 -12.27 -18.58
N VAL A 6 3.62 -11.18 -17.83
CA VAL A 6 3.45 -11.22 -16.38
C VAL A 6 2.01 -11.68 -16.19
N SER A 7 1.85 -12.94 -15.79
CA SER A 7 0.57 -13.46 -15.29
C SER A 7 0.00 -12.42 -14.34
N GLN A 8 -1.10 -11.77 -14.72
CA GLN A 8 -1.76 -10.81 -13.86
C GLN A 8 -2.15 -11.52 -12.56
N CYS A 9 -1.82 -10.94 -11.42
CA CYS A 9 -2.19 -11.48 -10.11
C CYS A 9 -3.72 -11.61 -10.05
N SER A 10 -4.24 -12.84 -10.02
CA SER A 10 -5.69 -13.09 -10.02
C SER A 10 -6.29 -13.06 -8.60
N ASN A 11 -5.45 -13.12 -7.57
CA ASN A 11 -5.84 -13.10 -6.17
C ASN A 11 -5.04 -12.01 -5.44
N TYR A 12 -5.65 -11.45 -4.40
CA TYR A 12 -4.98 -10.53 -3.49
C TYR A 12 -4.50 -11.23 -2.22
N THR A 13 -3.45 -10.69 -1.60
CA THR A 13 -3.05 -11.00 -0.23
C THR A 13 -3.56 -9.92 0.71
N LEU A 14 -3.94 -10.33 1.93
CA LEU A 14 -4.33 -9.41 2.98
C LEU A 14 -3.11 -8.83 3.69
N ASP A 15 -3.07 -7.52 3.83
CA ASP A 15 -2.12 -6.84 4.72
C ASP A 15 -2.90 -6.24 5.90
N THR A 16 -2.47 -6.59 7.11
CA THR A 16 -3.07 -6.15 8.38
C THR A 16 -2.09 -5.36 9.25
N ASP A 17 -0.94 -4.97 8.70
CA ASP A 17 0.10 -4.22 9.40
C ASP A 17 -0.40 -2.80 9.76
N ALA A 18 -0.54 -2.57 11.07
CA ALA A 18 -0.95 -1.27 11.61
C ALA A 18 0.04 -0.14 11.33
N SER A 19 1.29 -0.47 10.97
CA SER A 19 2.26 0.53 10.53
C SER A 19 1.81 1.26 9.26
N ARG A 20 0.90 0.67 8.48
CA ARG A 20 0.36 1.24 7.22
C ARG A 20 -0.71 2.31 7.42
N LEU A 21 -1.17 2.55 8.65
CA LEU A 21 -2.16 3.59 8.94
C LEU A 21 -1.57 4.99 8.69
N ALA A 22 -2.36 5.88 8.10
CA ALA A 22 -1.96 7.30 7.94
C ALA A 22 -1.74 8.01 9.28
N THR A 23 -2.29 7.47 10.38
CA THR A 23 -2.09 7.98 11.75
C THR A 23 -0.84 7.41 12.42
N TYR A 24 -0.30 6.29 11.93
CA TYR A 24 0.91 5.69 12.49
C TYR A 24 2.10 6.62 12.33
N SER A 25 2.78 6.97 13.43
CA SER A 25 4.03 7.72 13.43
C SER A 25 5.21 6.78 13.24
N ALA A 26 5.88 6.85 12.10
CA ALA A 26 7.08 6.08 11.84
C ALA A 26 8.31 6.71 12.53
N THR A 27 9.03 5.95 13.33
CA THR A 27 10.37 6.33 13.85
C THR A 27 11.49 5.90 12.90
N THR A 28 11.23 4.87 12.11
CA THR A 28 12.09 4.35 11.04
C THR A 28 11.24 4.11 9.79
N SER A 29 11.84 4.27 8.61
CA SER A 29 11.17 3.92 7.35
C SER A 29 11.40 2.46 7.01
N SER A 30 10.32 1.75 6.71
CA SER A 30 10.37 0.40 6.15
C SER A 30 10.52 0.45 4.64
N CYS A 31 11.31 -0.47 4.07
CA CYS A 31 11.42 -0.59 2.62
C CYS A 31 10.43 -1.64 2.11
N ASP A 32 9.47 -1.21 1.30
CA ASP A 32 8.44 -2.08 0.75
C ASP A 32 9.00 -3.15 -0.19
N SER A 33 10.21 -2.98 -0.72
CA SER A 33 10.84 -3.99 -1.58
C SER A 33 11.18 -5.29 -0.85
N THR A 34 11.27 -5.28 0.48
CA THR A 34 11.46 -6.51 1.28
C THR A 34 10.13 -7.19 1.62
N VAL A 35 9.04 -6.43 1.65
CA VAL A 35 7.69 -6.92 1.99
C VAL A 35 6.95 -7.38 0.73
N TYR A 36 7.09 -6.64 -0.38
CA TYR A 36 6.45 -6.89 -1.66
C TYR A 36 7.51 -7.23 -2.73
N ALA A 37 8.33 -8.24 -2.45
CA ALA A 37 9.48 -8.63 -3.29
C ALA A 37 9.09 -9.22 -4.65
N THR A 38 7.82 -9.59 -4.84
CA THR A 38 7.26 -10.09 -6.10
C THR A 38 6.01 -9.28 -6.48
N PRO A 39 5.64 -9.21 -7.77
CA PRO A 39 4.37 -8.61 -8.17
C PRO A 39 3.21 -9.24 -7.39
N LEU A 40 2.48 -8.40 -6.65
CA LEU A 40 1.43 -8.82 -5.74
C LEU A 40 0.28 -7.83 -5.80
N TRP A 41 -0.95 -8.35 -5.76
CA TRP A 41 -2.11 -7.55 -5.47
C TRP A 41 -2.37 -7.58 -3.96
N VAL A 42 -2.37 -6.42 -3.30
CA VAL A 42 -2.56 -6.32 -1.85
C VAL A 42 -3.87 -5.64 -1.54
N ARG A 43 -4.59 -6.18 -0.55
CA ARG A 43 -5.76 -5.55 0.05
C ARG A 43 -5.49 -5.28 1.53
N PHE A 44 -5.35 -4.01 1.88
CA PHE A 44 -5.23 -3.60 3.28
C PHE A 44 -6.55 -3.83 4.02
N THR A 45 -6.49 -4.38 5.23
CA THR A 45 -7.67 -4.67 6.05
C THR A 45 -7.35 -4.70 7.55
N GLY A 46 -8.38 -4.75 8.38
CA GLY A 46 -8.26 -4.99 9.82
C GLY A 46 -7.44 -3.92 10.55
N GLY A 47 -6.37 -4.34 11.23
CA GLY A 47 -5.45 -3.45 11.95
C GLY A 47 -4.61 -2.56 11.03
N GLY A 48 -4.53 -2.90 9.74
CA GLY A 48 -4.00 -2.01 8.71
C GLY A 48 -5.02 -0.93 8.33
N ALA A 49 -4.70 -0.17 7.29
CA ALA A 49 -5.69 0.73 6.69
C ALA A 49 -6.77 -0.08 5.95
N THR A 50 -7.98 0.44 5.81
CA THR A 50 -9.01 -0.15 4.92
C THR A 50 -9.10 0.57 3.58
N THR A 51 -8.43 1.72 3.46
CA THR A 51 -8.39 2.57 2.27
C THR A 51 -7.03 3.24 2.15
N LEU A 52 -6.61 3.52 0.93
CA LEU A 52 -5.46 4.41 0.70
C LEU A 52 -5.82 5.86 1.02
N ALA A 53 -4.84 6.64 1.46
CA ALA A 53 -5.03 8.07 1.67
C ALA A 53 -5.40 8.74 0.34
N THR A 54 -6.39 9.63 0.37
CA THR A 54 -6.88 10.40 -0.80
C THR A 54 -6.52 11.89 -0.72
N SER A 55 -5.66 12.25 0.23
CA SER A 55 -5.17 13.61 0.46
C SER A 55 -3.72 13.57 0.91
N ALA A 56 -3.04 14.72 0.80
CA ALA A 56 -1.68 14.88 1.28
C ALA A 56 -1.52 14.33 2.69
N THR A 57 -0.62 13.35 2.84
CA THR A 57 -0.27 12.76 4.12
C THR A 57 1.04 13.37 4.59
N LEU A 58 1.18 13.60 5.90
CA LEU A 58 2.42 14.14 6.46
C LEU A 58 3.57 13.13 6.29
N SER A 59 4.80 13.63 6.21
CA SER A 59 6.00 12.78 6.27
C SER A 59 6.01 11.92 7.54
N TYR A 60 6.71 10.78 7.48
CA TYR A 60 6.82 9.83 8.60
C TYR A 60 5.48 9.24 9.05
N ARG A 61 4.56 9.03 8.10
CA ARG A 61 3.33 8.28 8.31
C ARG A 61 3.32 6.99 7.52
N CYS A 62 2.37 6.10 7.83
CA CYS A 62 2.15 4.83 7.13
C CYS A 62 3.41 3.96 6.91
N GLY A 63 4.39 4.07 7.82
CA GLY A 63 5.65 3.31 7.75
C GLY A 63 6.68 3.86 6.75
N ALA A 64 6.43 5.04 6.16
CA ALA A 64 7.26 5.63 5.12
C ALA A 64 7.83 6.99 5.52
N TYR A 65 9.05 7.29 5.08
CA TYR A 65 9.65 8.63 5.22
C TYR A 65 8.91 9.65 4.35
N TYR A 66 8.72 9.30 3.08
CA TYR A 66 7.93 10.06 2.11
C TYR A 66 6.63 9.32 1.82
N THR A 67 5.51 9.98 2.06
CA THR A 67 4.19 9.36 1.97
C THR A 67 3.51 9.71 0.65
N GLY A 68 2.75 8.76 0.11
CA GLY A 68 1.93 8.97 -1.09
C GLY A 68 0.43 9.03 -0.76
N TRP A 69 -0.34 9.55 -1.72
CA TRP A 69 -1.80 9.52 -1.70
C TRP A 69 -2.32 9.37 -3.13
N LEU A 70 -3.55 8.87 -3.24
CA LEU A 70 -4.26 8.82 -4.50
C LEU A 70 -4.97 10.15 -4.75
N VAL A 71 -4.75 10.71 -5.94
CA VAL A 71 -5.48 11.90 -6.42
C VAL A 71 -6.83 11.51 -7.03
N SER A 72 -6.95 10.27 -7.51
CA SER A 72 -8.18 9.73 -8.09
C SER A 72 -9.08 9.05 -7.05
N SER A 73 -10.33 8.81 -7.43
CA SER A 73 -11.27 8.01 -6.64
C SER A 73 -10.73 6.60 -6.40
N LEU A 74 -10.99 6.08 -5.19
CA LEU A 74 -10.73 4.68 -4.88
C LEU A 74 -11.64 3.77 -5.74
N PRO A 75 -11.17 2.56 -6.09
CA PRO A 75 -12.03 1.57 -6.73
C PRO A 75 -13.27 1.30 -5.87
N SER A 76 -14.45 1.39 -6.46
CA SER A 76 -15.70 0.95 -5.84
C SER A 76 -16.07 -0.42 -6.38
N THR A 77 -16.65 -1.27 -5.53
CA THR A 77 -17.29 -2.50 -5.97
C THR A 77 -18.66 -2.12 -6.53
N SER A 78 -18.80 -2.09 -7.86
CA SER A 78 -20.13 -2.08 -8.51
C SER A 78 -20.85 -3.40 -8.30
#